data_AF-A0A535ZRH8-F1
#
_entry.id   AF-A0A535ZRH8-F1
#
_cell.length_a   1.000
_cell.length_b   1.000
_cell.length_c   1.000
_cell.angle_alpha   90.00
_cell.angle_beta   90.00
_cell.angle_gamma   90.00
#
_symmetry.space_group_name_H-M   'P 1'
#
loop_
_entity.id
_entity.type
_entity.pdbx_description
1 polymer ?
#
loop_
_entity_poly.entity_id
_entity_poly.type
_entity_poly.pdbx_seq_one_letter_code
_entity_poly.pdbx_strand_id
1 'polypeptide(L)'
;MAYLDRFISFDGNLKVPVLTMHTIGDGLVVPQQETAYADAARAAGKQDLLRQLFVHRAGHCAFSSAETIVSIQVMIARIDTGSWGGPALAPGSLNSAALALGDTYNQVGGFFKSPPAFENFTPGPYPRPFPKRSSAPP
;
A
#
# COMPACT_ATOMS: atom_id res chain seq x y z
N MET A 1 -12.19 -9.97 -23.21
CA MET A 1 -11.83 -10.43 -21.85
C MET A 1 -10.34 -10.66 -21.63
N ALA A 2 -9.59 -11.24 -22.59
CA ALA A 2 -8.15 -11.50 -22.41
C ALA A 2 -7.28 -10.28 -22.03
N TYR A 3 -7.60 -9.07 -22.53
CA TYR A 3 -6.88 -7.85 -22.16
C TYR A 3 -7.04 -7.47 -20.68
N LEU A 4 -8.29 -7.40 -20.19
CA LEU A 4 -8.57 -7.10 -18.79
C LEU A 4 -7.99 -8.16 -17.86
N ASP A 5 -8.00 -9.42 -18.30
CA ASP A 5 -7.41 -10.52 -17.55
C ASP A 5 -5.89 -10.33 -17.37
N ARG A 6 -5.20 -9.97 -18.45
CA ARG A 6 -3.74 -9.83 -18.48
C ARG A 6 -3.23 -8.55 -17.83
N PHE A 7 -3.96 -7.44 -17.95
CA PHE A 7 -3.42 -6.11 -17.60
C PHE A 7 -4.15 -5.42 -16.45
N ILE A 8 -5.38 -5.83 -16.13
CA ILE A 8 -6.20 -5.14 -15.12
C ILE A 8 -6.46 -6.02 -13.89
N SER A 9 -6.60 -7.33 -14.07
CA SER A 9 -6.98 -8.24 -13.00
C SER A 9 -5.76 -8.82 -12.29
N PHE A 10 -5.69 -8.67 -10.97
CA PHE A 10 -4.58 -9.21 -10.18
C PHE A 10 -4.49 -10.74 -10.29
N ASP A 11 -3.32 -11.24 -10.68
CA ASP A 11 -2.99 -12.67 -10.66
C ASP A 11 -1.90 -13.02 -9.62
N GLY A 12 -1.39 -12.01 -8.91
CA GLY A 12 -0.37 -12.14 -7.87
C GLY A 12 1.03 -12.47 -8.37
N ASN A 13 1.25 -12.59 -9.68
CA ASN A 13 2.51 -13.07 -10.26
C ASN A 13 3.59 -11.97 -10.33
N LEU A 14 3.87 -11.34 -9.19
CA LEU A 14 4.82 -10.24 -9.08
C LEU A 14 6.22 -10.67 -9.55
N LYS A 15 6.83 -9.84 -10.40
CA LYS A 15 8.18 -10.05 -10.95
C LYS A 15 9.23 -9.12 -10.33
N VAL A 16 8.77 -8.06 -9.68
CA VAL A 16 9.59 -7.04 -9.01
C VAL A 16 8.97 -6.74 -7.65
N PRO A 17 9.73 -6.16 -6.71
CA PRO A 17 9.13 -5.70 -5.46
C PRO A 17 8.06 -4.63 -5.74
N VAL A 18 6.99 -4.66 -4.94
CA VAL A 18 5.87 -3.72 -4.99
C VAL A 18 5.62 -3.20 -3.59
N LEU A 19 5.57 -1.88 -3.46
CA LEU A 19 5.13 -1.18 -2.27
C LEU A 19 3.81 -0.48 -2.59
N THR A 20 2.76 -0.77 -1.82
CA THR A 20 1.50 -0.02 -1.89
C THR A 20 1.39 0.91 -0.68
N MET A 21 0.61 1.98 -0.85
CA MET A 21 0.26 2.90 0.24
C MET A 21 -1.23 3.22 0.13
N HIS A 22 -1.97 3.12 1.24
CA HIS A 22 -3.44 3.29 1.25
C HIS A 22 -3.89 4.08 2.49
N THR A 23 -4.80 5.03 2.32
CA THR A 23 -5.49 5.69 3.44
C THR A 23 -6.58 4.80 4.03
N ILE A 24 -6.58 4.57 5.35
CA ILE A 24 -7.57 3.66 5.94
C ILE A 24 -9.03 4.18 5.82
N GLY A 25 -9.20 5.49 5.69
CA GLY A 25 -10.49 6.16 5.50
C GLY A 25 -10.83 6.45 4.04
N ASP A 26 -10.33 5.63 3.10
CA ASP A 26 -10.65 5.75 1.68
C ASP A 26 -12.07 5.22 1.38
N GLY A 27 -12.97 6.15 1.03
CA GLY A 27 -14.35 5.83 0.64
C GLY A 27 -14.55 5.54 -0.85
N LEU A 28 -13.53 5.75 -1.70
CA LEU A 28 -13.61 5.53 -3.14
C LEU A 28 -13.03 4.15 -3.51
N VAL A 29 -11.82 3.87 -3.04
CA VAL A 29 -11.16 2.57 -3.19
C VAL A 29 -10.98 2.00 -1.80
N VAL A 30 -11.89 1.12 -1.40
CA VAL A 30 -11.90 0.60 -0.02
C VAL A 30 -10.59 -0.14 0.30
N PRO A 31 -10.01 0.02 1.50
CA PRO A 31 -8.71 -0.54 1.85
C PRO A 31 -8.68 -2.07 1.81
N GLN A 32 -9.84 -2.75 1.83
CA GLN A 32 -9.93 -4.20 1.64
C GLN A 32 -9.50 -4.65 0.23
N GLN A 33 -9.34 -3.73 -0.74
CA GLN A 33 -8.66 -4.03 -2.02
C GLN A 33 -7.22 -4.51 -1.78
N GLU A 34 -6.55 -3.95 -0.77
CA GLU A 34 -5.20 -4.36 -0.37
C GLU A 34 -5.20 -5.80 0.18
N THR A 35 -6.26 -6.23 0.90
CA THR A 35 -6.44 -7.64 1.30
C THR A 35 -6.51 -8.55 0.09
N ALA A 36 -7.34 -8.21 -0.92
CA ALA A 36 -7.47 -9.01 -2.13
C ALA A 36 -6.14 -9.12 -2.90
N TYR A 37 -5.37 -8.04 -2.98
CA TYR A 37 -4.06 -8.06 -3.64
C TYR A 37 -3.03 -8.89 -2.88
N ALA A 38 -3.01 -8.78 -1.54
CA ALA A 38 -2.15 -9.60 -0.69
C ALA A 38 -2.48 -11.10 -0.81
N ASP A 39 -3.76 -11.45 -0.87
CA ASP A 39 -4.21 -12.82 -1.06
C ASP A 39 -3.79 -13.37 -2.42
N ALA A 40 -3.91 -12.58 -3.49
CA ALA A 40 -3.43 -12.96 -4.82
C ALA A 40 -1.91 -13.19 -4.83
N ALA A 41 -1.12 -12.27 -4.27
CA ALA A 41 0.32 -12.41 -4.18
C ALA A 41 0.74 -13.64 -3.36
N ARG A 42 0.05 -13.91 -2.25
CA ARG A 42 0.29 -15.11 -1.41
C ARG A 42 -0.06 -16.40 -2.15
N ALA A 43 -1.19 -16.44 -2.85
CA ALA A 43 -1.58 -17.61 -3.65
C ALA A 43 -0.58 -17.92 -4.78
N ALA A 44 0.15 -16.91 -5.27
CA ALA A 44 1.24 -17.07 -6.22
C ALA A 44 2.62 -17.34 -5.58
N GLY A 45 2.71 -17.41 -4.24
CA GLY A 45 3.97 -17.58 -3.51
C GLY A 45 4.91 -16.38 -3.63
N LYS A 46 4.36 -15.16 -3.80
CA LYS A 46 5.10 -13.90 -4.01
C LYS A 46 4.91 -12.88 -2.89
N GLN A 47 4.43 -13.29 -1.72
CA GLN A 47 4.24 -12.39 -0.57
C GLN A 47 5.50 -11.65 -0.13
N ASP A 48 6.70 -12.20 -0.40
CA ASP A 48 7.97 -11.53 -0.08
C ASP A 48 8.29 -10.36 -1.01
N LEU A 49 7.58 -10.23 -2.13
CA LEU A 49 7.69 -9.09 -3.06
C LEU A 49 6.69 -7.97 -2.76
N LEU A 50 5.74 -8.17 -1.86
CA LEU A 50 4.72 -7.17 -1.55
C LEU A 50 4.89 -6.61 -0.14
N ARG A 51 4.90 -5.29 0.00
CA ARG A 51 4.64 -4.59 1.27
C ARG A 51 3.58 -3.53 1.07
N GLN A 52 2.79 -3.31 2.12
CA GLN A 52 1.63 -2.43 2.09
C GLN A 52 1.73 -1.51 3.30
N LEU A 53 1.72 -0.20 3.05
CA LEU A 53 1.76 0.84 4.07
C LEU A 53 0.37 1.45 4.19
N PHE A 54 -0.02 1.78 5.42
CA PHE A 54 -1.32 2.39 5.69
C PHE A 54 -1.14 3.73 6.37
N VAL A 55 -2.00 4.68 6.00
CA VAL A 55 -2.04 6.02 6.58
C VAL A 55 -3.40 6.27 7.21
N HIS A 56 -3.40 6.65 8.49
CA HIS A 56 -4.60 7.00 9.25
C HIS A 56 -5.12 8.38 8.81
N ARG A 57 -5.81 8.41 7.65
CA ARG A 57 -6.43 9.62 7.11
C ARG A 57 -7.71 9.29 6.33
N ALA A 58 -8.64 10.23 6.31
CA ALA A 58 -9.82 10.19 5.45
C ALA A 58 -9.49 10.71 4.04
N GLY A 59 -10.14 10.12 3.03
CA GLY A 59 -10.04 10.55 1.64
C GLY A 59 -9.15 9.67 0.77
N HIS A 60 -9.46 9.61 -0.53
CA HIS A 60 -8.72 8.82 -1.51
C HIS A 60 -7.35 9.43 -1.80
N CYS A 61 -6.30 8.63 -1.66
CA CYS A 61 -4.91 9.06 -1.89
C CYS A 61 -4.52 10.35 -1.14
N ALA A 62 -5.16 10.62 0.00
CA ALA A 62 -4.87 11.77 0.83
C ALA A 62 -3.57 11.53 1.59
N PHE A 63 -2.43 11.57 0.91
CA PHE A 63 -1.09 11.40 1.48
C PHE A 63 -0.39 12.75 1.59
N SER A 64 0.45 12.92 2.60
CA SER A 64 1.37 14.06 2.65
C SER A 64 2.54 13.84 1.68
N SER A 65 3.18 14.94 1.27
CA SER A 65 4.43 14.84 0.51
C SER A 65 5.50 14.08 1.30
N ALA A 66 5.57 14.28 2.62
CA ALA A 66 6.51 13.58 3.50
C ALA A 66 6.29 12.05 3.49
N GLU A 67 5.04 11.59 3.61
CA GLU A 67 4.69 10.16 3.53
C GLU A 67 5.06 9.55 2.17
N THR A 68 4.85 10.31 1.09
CA THR A 68 5.19 9.88 -0.26
C THR A 68 6.71 9.74 -0.44
N ILE A 69 7.49 10.73 0.02
CA ILE A 69 8.95 10.72 -0.04
C ILE A 69 9.51 9.53 0.76
N VAL A 70 9.03 9.32 1.99
CA VAL A 70 9.47 8.19 2.82
C VAL A 70 9.12 6.85 2.19
N SER A 71 7.93 6.72 1.57
CA SER A 71 7.56 5.49 0.87
C SER A 71 8.46 5.22 -0.35
N ILE A 72 8.87 6.25 -1.08
CA ILE A 72 9.86 6.11 -2.17
C ILE A 72 11.22 5.68 -1.61
N GLN A 73 11.66 6.27 -0.49
CA GLN A 73 12.91 5.88 0.18
C GLN A 73 12.90 4.42 0.63
N VAL A 74 11.76 3.94 1.15
CA VAL A 74 11.56 2.51 1.48
C VAL A 74 11.75 1.64 0.25
N MET A 75 11.17 2.02 -0.89
CA MET A 75 11.30 1.26 -2.13
C MET A 75 12.74 1.26 -2.66
N ILE A 76 13.44 2.40 -2.58
CA ILE A 76 14.86 2.50 -2.92
C ILE A 76 15.68 1.56 -2.02
N ALA A 77 15.48 1.61 -0.70
CA ALA A 77 16.17 0.74 0.24
C ALA A 77 15.90 -0.75 -0.05
N ARG A 78 14.68 -1.11 -0.45
CA ARG A 78 14.34 -2.48 -0.89
C ARG A 78 15.12 -2.89 -2.13
N ILE A 79 15.27 -2.00 -3.10
CA ILE A 79 16.03 -2.26 -4.34
C ILE A 79 17.52 -2.42 -4.02
N ASP A 80 18.08 -1.51 -3.24
CA ASP A 80 19.52 -1.47 -2.95
C ASP A 80 19.98 -2.63 -2.06
N THR A 81 19.17 -3.00 -1.07
CA THR A 81 19.56 -4.01 -0.07
C THR A 81 18.98 -5.39 -0.34
N GLY A 82 17.98 -5.51 -1.21
CA GLY A 82 17.23 -6.74 -1.40
C GLY A 82 16.41 -7.18 -0.17
N SER A 83 16.20 -6.30 0.82
CA SER A 83 15.43 -6.55 2.05
C SER A 83 14.41 -5.45 2.32
N TRP A 84 13.28 -5.79 2.93
CA TRP A 84 12.28 -4.81 3.35
C TRP A 84 12.64 -4.08 4.64
N GLY A 85 13.62 -4.57 5.40
CA GLY A 85 14.08 -3.92 6.63
C GLY A 85 12.97 -3.76 7.68
N GLY A 86 12.31 -4.85 8.08
CA GLY A 86 11.09 -4.87 8.92
C GLY A 86 10.96 -3.75 9.99
N PRO A 87 11.94 -3.57 10.91
CA PRO A 87 11.87 -2.50 11.91
C PRO A 87 11.79 -1.07 11.34
N ALA A 88 12.37 -0.82 10.17
CA ALA A 88 12.29 0.48 9.48
C ALA A 88 10.89 0.74 8.89
N LEU A 89 10.08 -0.31 8.69
CA LEU A 89 8.69 -0.20 8.23
C LEU A 89 7.68 -0.05 9.36
N ALA A 90 8.12 -0.07 10.62
CA ALA A 90 7.23 0.21 11.74
C ALA A 90 6.66 1.63 11.59
N PRO A 91 5.35 1.86 11.84
CA PRO A 91 4.73 3.17 11.67
C PRO A 91 5.47 4.30 12.40
N GLY A 92 5.97 4.05 13.62
CA GLY A 92 6.77 5.02 14.36
C GLY A 92 8.06 5.43 13.65
N SER A 93 8.76 4.48 13.02
CA SER A 93 9.97 4.72 12.22
C SER A 93 9.65 5.56 10.98
N LEU A 94 8.58 5.20 10.26
CA LEU A 94 8.14 5.92 9.06
C LEU A 94 7.67 7.34 9.37
N ASN A 95 6.89 7.52 10.44
CA ASN A 95 6.44 8.83 10.91
C ASN A 95 7.61 9.71 11.35
N SER A 96 8.59 9.13 12.06
CA SER A 96 9.81 9.86 12.45
C SER A 96 10.63 10.30 11.24
N ALA A 97 10.81 9.41 10.26
CA ALA A 97 11.50 9.75 9.01
C ALA A 97 10.77 10.85 8.23
N ALA A 98 9.44 10.81 8.19
CA ALA A 98 8.63 11.81 7.50
C ALA A 98 8.68 13.18 8.21
N LEU A 99 8.59 13.20 9.54
CA LEU A 99 8.75 14.42 10.34
C LEU A 99 10.14 15.04 10.18
N ALA A 100 11.19 14.23 10.04
CA ALA A 100 12.56 14.71 9.84
C ALA A 100 12.77 15.45 8.51
N LEU A 101 11.86 15.31 7.53
CA LEU A 101 11.89 16.10 6.29
C LEU A 101 11.48 17.57 6.51
N GLY A 102 10.84 17.87 7.64
CA GLY A 102 10.38 19.21 8.01
C GLY A 102 8.95 19.53 7.56
N ASP A 103 8.36 20.52 8.23
CA ASP A 103 6.92 20.84 8.11
C ASP A 103 6.46 21.28 6.72
N THR A 104 7.37 21.72 5.86
CA THR A 104 7.07 22.08 4.47
C THR A 104 6.49 20.90 3.67
N TYR A 105 6.78 19.66 4.06
CA TYR A 105 6.27 18.45 3.38
C TYR A 105 5.04 17.84 4.07
N ASN A 106 4.63 18.39 5.22
CA ASN A 106 3.48 17.94 6.00
C ASN A 106 2.18 18.54 5.44
N GLN A 107 1.93 18.30 4.16
CA GLN A 107 0.80 18.86 3.43
C GLN A 107 0.21 17.85 2.45
N VAL A 108 -1.12 17.70 2.49
CA VAL A 108 -1.90 16.92 1.53
C VAL A 108 -2.33 17.86 0.40
N GLY A 109 -2.08 17.47 -0.84
CA GLY A 109 -2.38 18.28 -2.03
C GLY A 109 -1.62 19.60 -2.15
N GLY A 110 -0.71 19.92 -1.21
CA GLY A 110 0.02 21.19 -1.17
C GLY A 110 -0.71 22.33 -0.44
N PHE A 111 -1.85 22.05 0.18
CA PHE A 111 -2.66 23.09 0.85
C PHE A 111 -3.15 22.69 2.24
N PHE A 112 -3.47 21.41 2.48
CA PHE A 112 -3.93 20.96 3.80
C PHE A 112 -2.76 20.52 4.65
N LYS A 113 -2.40 21.32 5.66
CA LYS A 113 -1.41 20.90 6.67
C LYS A 113 -1.87 19.63 7.37
N SER A 114 -1.06 18.60 7.32
CA SER A 114 -1.31 17.31 7.96
C SER A 114 0.02 16.64 8.30
N PRO A 115 0.28 16.31 9.58
CA PRO A 115 1.45 15.54 9.93
C PRO A 115 1.36 14.12 9.32
N PRO A 116 2.49 13.42 9.18
CA PRO A 116 2.49 12.03 8.76
C PRO A 116 1.72 11.17 9.77
N ALA A 117 0.98 10.20 9.27
CA ALA A 117 0.09 9.36 10.05
C ALA A 117 0.14 7.90 9.60
N PHE A 118 1.33 7.37 9.32
CA PHE A 118 1.48 5.92 9.11
C PHE A 118 0.93 5.16 10.31
N GLU A 119 0.25 4.04 10.07
CA GLU A 119 -0.37 3.22 11.10
C GLU A 119 -0.29 1.72 10.77
N ASN A 120 -0.25 0.89 11.81
CA ASN A 120 -0.45 -0.54 11.67
C ASN A 120 -1.93 -0.81 11.44
N PHE A 121 -2.27 -1.25 10.23
CA PHE A 121 -3.65 -1.55 9.87
C PHE A 121 -3.72 -2.86 9.10
N THR A 122 -4.72 -3.67 9.45
CA THR A 122 -5.06 -4.89 8.72
C THR A 122 -6.51 -4.73 8.25
N PRO A 123 -6.74 -4.45 6.95
CA PRO A 123 -8.10 -4.35 6.43
C PRO A 123 -8.83 -5.68 6.60
N GLY A 124 -10.16 -5.61 6.75
CA GLY A 124 -11.00 -6.79 6.74
C GLY A 124 -11.00 -7.54 5.39
N PRO A 125 -11.80 -8.61 5.26
CA PRO A 125 -11.97 -9.33 4.01
C PRO A 125 -12.47 -8.44 2.88
N TYR A 126 -12.04 -8.73 1.64
CA TYR A 126 -12.55 -8.02 0.47
C TYR A 126 -14.05 -8.30 0.27
N PRO A 127 -14.91 -7.28 0.10
CA PRO A 127 -16.36 -7.49 0.04
C PRO A 127 -16.86 -8.31 -1.15
N ARG A 128 -16.04 -8.55 -2.18
CA ARG A 128 -16.44 -9.42 -3.30
C ARG A 128 -16.06 -10.88 -3.01
N PRO A 129 -17.04 -11.81 -3.00
CA PRO A 129 -16.84 -13.17 -2.49
C PRO A 129 -16.06 -14.10 -3.44
N PHE A 130 -15.94 -13.73 -4.72
CA PHE A 130 -15.32 -14.58 -5.74
C PHE A 130 -13.98 -13.99 -6.21
N PRO A 131 -12.83 -14.60 -5.87
CA PRO A 131 -11.57 -14.28 -6.53
C PRO A 131 -11.65 -14.54 -8.05
N LYS A 132 -10.73 -13.93 -8.81
CA LYS A 132 -10.64 -14.00 -10.29
C LYS A 132 -10.77 -15.42 -10.87
N ARG A 133 -10.32 -16.44 -10.14
CA ARG A 133 -10.30 -17.85 -10.56
C ARG A 133 -11.44 -18.70 -9.98
N SER A 134 -12.41 -18.09 -9.32
CA SER A 134 -13.61 -18.80 -8.88
C SER A 134 -14.40 -19.30 -10.08
N SER A 135 -14.93 -20.51 -9.98
CA SER A 135 -16.01 -20.95 -10.85
C SER A 135 -17.19 -19.99 -10.72
N ALA A 136 -17.92 -19.77 -11.82
CA ALA A 136 -19.19 -19.06 -11.73
C ALA A 136 -20.08 -19.77 -10.68
N PRO A 137 -20.79 -19.01 -9.82
CA PRO A 137 -21.77 -19.62 -8.93
C PRO A 137 -22.82 -20.40 -9.75
N PRO A 138 -23.37 -21.49 -9.18
CA PRO A 138 -24.40 -22.29 -9.84
C PRO A 138 -25.67 -21.49 -10.17
#